data_AF-A0A536HH70-F1
#
_entry.id   AF-A0A536HH70-F1
#
_cell.length_a   1.000
_cell.length_b   1.000
_cell.length_c   1.000
_cell.angle_alpha   90.00
_cell.angle_beta   90.00
_cell.angle_gamma   90.00
#
_symmetry.space_group_name_H-M   'P 1'
#
loop_
_entity.id
_entity.type
_entity.pdbx_description
1 polymer ?
#
loop_
_entity_poly.entity_id
_entity_poly.type
_entity_poly.pdbx_seq_one_letter_code
_entity_poly.pdbx_strand_id
1 'polypeptide(L)'
;MIARLRLPRARPRVRRSVRAYCEADGWSFDPRYTQGKCPICGWQPEHAPNAPDWLALANRVDWDIVGLFLLADVLVLLGLIVANAAGLFPAGHSSFGLPSSPGGVASGARLH
;
A
#
# COMPACT_ATOMS: atom_id res chain seq x y z
N MET A 1 28.62 -35.37 -22.15
CA MET A 1 29.41 -34.27 -21.55
C MET A 1 28.44 -33.20 -21.08
N ILE A 2 28.25 -33.04 -19.77
CA ILE A 2 27.28 -32.08 -19.21
C ILE A 2 28.04 -30.81 -18.82
N ALA A 3 27.79 -29.72 -19.55
CA ALA A 3 28.36 -28.41 -19.27
C ALA A 3 27.79 -27.87 -17.95
N ARG A 4 28.62 -27.81 -16.91
CA ARG A 4 28.26 -27.16 -15.64
C ARG A 4 28.32 -25.65 -15.84
N LEU A 5 27.16 -25.05 -16.10
CA LEU A 5 26.97 -23.60 -16.07
C LEU A 5 27.29 -23.09 -14.66
N ARG A 6 28.46 -22.47 -14.49
CA ARG A 6 28.81 -21.74 -13.26
C ARG A 6 28.06 -20.42 -13.26
N LEU A 7 26.90 -20.41 -12.60
CA LEU A 7 26.20 -19.17 -12.30
C LEU A 7 27.10 -18.27 -11.43
N PRO A 8 27.25 -16.97 -11.75
CA PRO A 8 28.02 -16.06 -10.93
C PRO A 8 27.39 -15.97 -9.54
N ARG A 9 28.19 -16.33 -8.53
CA ARG A 9 27.79 -16.26 -7.12
C ARG A 9 27.61 -14.78 -6.78
N ALA A 10 26.36 -14.31 -6.69
CA ALA A 10 26.04 -12.99 -6.18
C ALA A 10 26.59 -12.91 -4.74
N ARG A 11 27.73 -12.23 -4.56
CA ARG A 11 28.26 -11.97 -3.23
C ARG A 11 27.25 -11.06 -2.52
N PRO A 12 26.69 -11.47 -1.38
CA PRO A 12 25.86 -10.56 -0.59
C PRO A 12 26.72 -9.34 -0.25
N ARG A 13 26.27 -8.14 -0.66
CA ARG A 13 26.85 -6.89 -0.17
C ARG A 13 26.66 -6.90 1.34
N VAL A 14 27.71 -7.27 2.08
CA VAL A 14 27.78 -7.08 3.52
C VAL A 14 27.76 -5.57 3.73
N ARG A 15 26.57 -5.00 3.93
CA ARG A 15 26.42 -3.62 4.36
C ARG A 15 27.06 -3.54 5.74
N ARG A 16 28.31 -3.09 5.84
CA ARG A 16 28.90 -2.72 7.13
C ARG A 16 27.95 -1.71 7.78
N SER A 17 27.31 -2.11 8.88
CA SER A 17 26.59 -1.21 9.77
C SER A 17 27.63 -0.29 10.39
N VAL A 18 27.65 0.98 9.97
CA VAL A 18 28.54 1.98 10.56
C VAL A 18 27.84 2.42 11.84
N ARG A 19 28.23 1.86 12.98
CA ARG A 19 27.71 2.30 14.28
C ARG A 19 28.51 3.53 14.73
N ALA A 20 27.81 4.55 15.21
CA ALA A 20 28.40 5.68 15.95
C ALA A 20 28.27 5.45 17.45
N TYR A 21 29.23 5.95 18.20
CA TYR A 21 29.22 5.91 19.66
C TYR A 21 29.08 7.33 20.20
N CYS A 22 28.11 7.56 21.09
CA CYS A 22 27.93 8.83 21.76
C CYS A 22 28.72 8.82 23.08
N GLU A 23 29.68 9.72 23.22
CA GLU A 23 30.49 9.84 24.45
C GLU A 23 29.71 10.43 25.64
N ALA A 24 28.65 11.20 25.37
CA ALA A 24 27.82 11.79 26.42
C ALA A 24 26.94 10.75 27.14
N ASP A 25 26.32 9.84 26.38
CA ASP A 25 25.37 8.86 26.91
C ASP A 25 25.96 7.44 27.02
N GLY A 26 27.17 7.22 26.50
CA GLY A 26 27.80 5.90 26.43
C GLY A 26 27.08 4.90 25.51
N TRP A 27 26.22 5.39 24.61
CA TRP A 27 25.35 4.55 23.79
C TRP A 27 25.87 4.41 22.35
N SER A 28 25.79 3.18 21.79
CA SER A 28 26.10 2.93 20.38
C SER A 28 24.82 2.83 19.54
N PHE A 29 24.75 3.57 18.44
CA PHE A 29 23.59 3.61 17.55
C PHE A 29 24.01 3.56 16.07
N ASP A 30 23.09 3.19 15.18
CA ASP A 30 23.33 3.29 13.73
C ASP A 30 22.76 4.62 13.21
N PRO A 31 23.61 5.56 12.77
CA PRO A 31 23.19 6.90 12.36
C PRO A 31 22.19 6.92 11.20
N ARG A 32 22.14 5.84 10.42
CA ARG A 32 21.22 5.73 9.27
C ARG A 32 19.77 5.69 9.69
N TYR A 33 19.45 5.25 10.90
CA TYR A 33 18.08 5.16 11.39
C TYR A 33 17.69 6.30 12.33
N THR A 34 18.67 7.13 12.71
CA THR A 34 18.48 8.22 13.67
C THR A 34 18.77 9.60 13.06
N GLN A 35 18.73 9.69 11.72
CA GLN A 35 19.02 10.93 10.97
C GLN A 35 20.39 11.54 11.34
N GLY A 36 21.38 10.69 11.63
CA GLY A 36 22.70 11.14 12.04
C GLY A 36 22.84 11.53 13.51
N LYS A 37 21.78 11.52 14.32
CA LYS A 37 21.79 12.05 15.70
C LYS A 37 21.66 10.94 16.76
N CYS A 38 22.18 11.18 17.95
CA CYS A 38 21.93 10.34 19.11
C CYS A 38 20.43 10.44 19.48
N PRO A 39 19.71 9.31 19.65
CA PRO A 39 18.29 9.34 20.01
C PRO A 39 18.01 9.79 21.45
N ILE A 40 19.04 9.88 22.29
CA ILE A 40 18.93 10.24 23.72
C ILE A 40 19.25 11.73 23.90
N CYS A 41 20.50 12.15 23.64
CA CYS A 41 20.92 13.54 23.83
C CYS A 41 20.88 14.43 22.57
N GLY A 42 20.67 13.87 21.38
CA GLY A 42 20.65 14.64 20.13
C GLY A 42 22.02 15.00 19.52
N TRP A 43 23.14 14.57 20.13
CA TRP A 43 24.49 14.77 19.59
C TRP A 43 24.65 14.18 18.18
N GLN A 44 25.35 14.89 17.29
CA GLN A 44 25.58 14.50 15.90
C GLN A 44 27.08 14.31 15.64
N PRO A 45 27.54 13.14 15.16
CA PRO A 45 28.94 12.95 14.76
C PRO A 45 29.24 13.70 13.46
N GLU A 46 30.38 14.41 13.37
CA GLU A 46 30.78 15.19 12.17
C GLU A 46 30.73 14.42 10.84
N HIS A 47 30.96 13.10 10.84
CA HIS A 47 31.07 12.27 9.63
C HIS A 47 30.01 11.17 9.56
N ALA A 48 28.90 11.30 10.29
CA ALA A 48 27.85 10.30 10.28
C ALA A 48 27.15 10.24 8.91
N PRO A 49 27.00 9.05 8.30
CA PRO A 49 26.19 8.91 7.10
C PRO A 49 24.73 9.23 7.44
N ASN A 50 24.14 10.17 6.70
CA ASN A 50 22.74 10.53 6.84
C ASN A 50 21.81 9.34 6.52
N ALA A 51 20.61 9.39 7.08
CA ALA A 51 19.53 8.47 6.72
C ALA A 51 19.26 8.55 5.21
N PRO A 52 18.95 7.42 4.55
CA PRO A 52 18.53 7.44 3.15
C PRO A 52 17.21 8.22 2.99
N ASP A 53 17.05 8.93 1.87
CA ASP A 53 15.94 9.88 1.65
C ASP A 53 14.55 9.25 1.85
N TRP A 54 14.36 7.99 1.46
CA TRP A 54 13.09 7.28 1.65
C TRP A 54 12.74 7.12 3.13
N LEU A 55 13.73 6.94 4.01
CA LEU A 55 13.52 6.76 5.44
C LEU A 55 13.26 8.12 6.11
N ALA A 56 13.93 9.18 5.64
CA ALA A 56 13.61 10.53 6.05
C ALA A 56 12.17 10.91 5.66
N LEU A 57 11.72 10.50 4.47
CA LEU A 57 10.34 10.68 4.03
C LEU A 57 9.36 9.83 4.86
N ALA A 58 9.68 8.56 5.10
CA ALA A 58 8.85 7.67 5.92
C ALA A 58 8.68 8.18 7.36
N ASN A 59 9.73 8.75 7.98
CA ASN A 59 9.63 9.35 9.31
C ASN A 59 8.88 10.68 9.32
N ARG A 60 8.68 11.33 8.16
CA ARG A 60 7.91 12.58 8.04
C ARG A 60 6.42 12.31 7.90
N VAL A 61 6.05 11.12 7.43
CA VAL A 61 4.66 10.71 7.29
C VAL A 61 4.13 10.25 8.64
N ASP A 62 2.97 10.78 9.01
CA ASP A 62 2.22 10.31 10.17
C ASP A 62 1.48 9.01 9.80
N TRP A 63 2.06 7.88 10.22
CA TRP A 63 1.51 6.56 9.94
C TRP A 63 0.20 6.28 10.66
N ASP A 64 -0.08 6.98 11.77
CA ASP A 64 -1.34 6.81 12.48
C ASP A 64 -2.48 7.41 11.65
N ILE A 65 -2.27 8.61 11.08
CA ILE A 65 -3.22 9.24 10.16
C ILE A 65 -3.43 8.38 8.92
N VAL A 66 -2.35 7.89 8.29
CA VAL A 66 -2.45 7.01 7.11
C VAL A 66 -3.22 5.73 7.44
N GLY A 67 -2.94 5.13 8.60
CA GLY A 67 -3.65 3.95 9.08
C GLY A 67 -5.14 4.21 9.32
N LEU A 68 -5.48 5.36 9.91
CA LEU A 68 -6.87 5.80 10.11
C LEU A 68 -7.62 5.96 8.80
N PHE A 69 -7.01 6.57 7.77
CA PHE A 69 -7.61 6.69 6.44
C PHE A 69 -7.84 5.31 5.80
N LEU A 70 -6.83 4.44 5.81
CA LEU A 70 -6.97 3.08 5.26
C LEU A 70 -8.05 2.27 5.99
N LEU A 71 -8.13 2.39 7.32
CA LEU A 71 -9.19 1.76 8.10
C LEU A 71 -10.56 2.30 7.70
N ALA A 72 -10.70 3.62 7.58
CA ALA A 72 -11.94 4.24 7.14
C ALA A 72 -12.36 3.74 5.74
N ASP A 73 -11.44 3.67 4.78
CA ASP A 73 -11.72 3.15 3.44
C ASP A 73 -12.19 1.70 3.47
N VAL A 74 -11.54 0.84 4.27
CA VAL A 74 -11.94 -0.56 4.44
C VAL A 74 -13.34 -0.66 5.03
N LEU A 75 -13.65 0.14 6.07
CA LEU A 75 -14.97 0.15 6.70
C LEU A 75 -16.06 0.65 5.75
N VAL A 76 -15.76 1.68 4.95
CA VAL A 76 -16.66 2.19 3.92
C VAL A 76 -16.91 1.11 2.87
N LEU A 77 -15.86 0.48 2.35
CA LEU A 77 -15.98 -0.58 1.36
C LEU A 77 -16.80 -1.77 1.89
N LEU A 78 -16.56 -2.17 3.13
CA LEU A 78 -17.34 -3.21 3.81
C LEU A 78 -18.81 -2.79 3.93
N GLY A 79 -19.08 -1.55 4.33
CA GLY A 79 -20.42 -0.99 4.43
C GLY A 79 -21.15 -1.00 3.08
N LEU A 80 -20.46 -0.65 1.99
CA LEU A 80 -21.01 -0.72 0.63
C LEU A 80 -21.31 -2.17 0.22
N ILE A 81 -20.43 -3.13 0.50
CA ILE A 81 -20.67 -4.55 0.21
C ILE A 81 -21.91 -5.05 0.94
N VAL A 82 -22.04 -4.73 2.23
CA VAL A 82 -23.20 -5.09 3.05
C VAL A 82 -24.47 -4.43 2.53
N ALA A 83 -24.43 -3.14 2.19
CA ALA A 83 -25.57 -2.43 1.62
C ALA A 83 -26.01 -3.03 0.27
N ASN A 84 -25.06 -3.45 -0.58
CA ASN A 84 -25.35 -4.16 -1.82
C ASN A 84 -26.03 -5.51 -1.56
N ALA A 85 -25.47 -6.30 -0.64
CA ALA A 85 -26.02 -7.60 -0.28
C ALA A 85 -27.43 -7.47 0.33
N ALA A 86 -27.68 -6.40 1.08
CA ALA A 86 -28.99 -6.08 1.66
C ALA A 86 -29.99 -5.49 0.65
N GLY A 87 -29.61 -5.27 -0.61
CA GLY A 87 -30.47 -4.68 -1.63
C GLY A 87 -30.83 -3.21 -1.36
N LEU A 88 -29.99 -2.50 -0.59
CA LEU A 88 -30.21 -1.09 -0.23
C LEU A 88 -29.78 -0.11 -1.33
N PHE A 89 -29.10 -0.58 -2.38
CA PHE A 89 -28.82 0.23 -3.56
C PHE A 89 -30.04 0.25 -4.49
N PRO A 90 -30.50 1.44 -4.93
CA PRO A 90 -31.57 1.52 -5.91
C PRO A 90 -31.13 0.81 -7.21
N ALA A 91 -31.97 -0.10 -7.70
CA ALA A 91 -31.83 -0.69 -9.04
C ALA A 91 -32.09 0.38 -10.11
N GLY A 92 -31.14 1.30 -10.29
CA GLY A 92 -31.25 2.47 -11.14
C GLY A 92 -30.55 2.30 -12.49
N HIS A 93 -30.79 1.21 -13.22
CA HIS A 93 -30.49 1.16 -14.65
C HIS A 93 -31.48 0.23 -15.38
N SER A 94 -32.74 0.67 -15.51
CA SER A 94 -33.63 0.15 -16.55
C SER A 94 -33.62 1.11 -17.74
N SER A 95 -32.80 0.74 -18.72
CA SER A 95 -32.97 0.99 -20.17
C SER A 95 -33.05 2.45 -20.67
N PHE A 96 -31.92 2.94 -21.19
CA PHE A 96 -31.95 3.71 -22.44
C PHE A 96 -32.39 2.75 -23.58
N GLY A 97 -33.68 2.43 -23.59
CA GLY A 97 -34.31 1.54 -24.56
C GLY A 97 -34.79 2.31 -25.78
N LEU A 98 -34.34 1.87 -26.94
CA LEU A 98 -34.73 2.29 -28.28
C LEU A 98 -36.26 2.36 -28.46
N PRO A 99 -36.77 3.15 -29.43
CA PRO A 99 -38.20 3.19 -29.74
C PRO A 99 -38.70 1.79 -30.14
N SER A 100 -39.68 1.28 -29.39
CA SER A 100 -40.39 0.04 -29.68
C SER A 100 -41.18 0.19 -30.98
N SER A 101 -40.69 -0.46 -32.04
CA SER A 101 -41.41 -0.65 -33.29
C SER A 101 -42.60 -1.60 -33.07
N PRO A 102 -43.83 -1.29 -33.52
CA PRO A 102 -44.97 -2.20 -33.39
C PRO A 102 -44.96 -3.18 -34.56
N GLY A 103 -44.34 -4.35 -34.37
CA GLY A 103 -44.55 -5.54 -35.20
C GLY A 103 -44.93 -6.67 -34.24
N GLY A 104 -46.14 -7.20 -34.25
CA GLY A 104 -46.73 -7.84 -35.41
C GLY A 104 -46.65 -9.35 -35.19
N VAL A 105 -47.56 -9.90 -34.39
CA VAL A 105 -47.85 -11.33 -34.36
C VAL A 105 -49.36 -11.49 -34.17
N ALA A 106 -50.03 -11.78 -35.28
CA ALA A 106 -51.42 -12.15 -35.36
C ALA A 106 -51.53 -13.62 -35.79
N SER A 107 -52.55 -14.29 -35.23
CA SER A 107 -53.12 -15.61 -35.59
C SER A 107 -52.41 -16.87 -35.06
N GLY A 108 -53.10 -17.91 -34.59
CA GLY A 108 -54.48 -18.29 -34.92
C GLY A 108 -55.22 -19.17 -33.89
N ALA A 109 -56.53 -19.21 -34.14
CA ALA A 109 -57.63 -19.87 -33.44
C ALA A 109 -57.43 -21.35 -33.00
N ARG A 110 -58.11 -21.77 -31.92
CA ARG A 110 -59.46 -22.39 -31.95
C ARG A 110 -60.02 -22.64 -30.55
N LEU A 111 -61.31 -22.32 -30.40
CA LEU A 111 -62.23 -22.80 -29.35
C LEU A 111 -62.70 -24.22 -29.69
N HIS A 112 -62.71 -25.12 -28.71
CA HIS A 112 -63.91 -25.76 -28.15
C HIS A 112 -63.56 -26.57 -26.91
#